data_AF-A0A6J3LR17-F1
#
_entry.id   AF-A0A6J3LR17-F1
#
_cell.length_a   1.000
_cell.length_b   1.000
_cell.length_c   1.000
_cell.angle_alpha   90.00
_cell.angle_beta   90.00
_cell.angle_gamma   90.00
#
_symmetry.space_group_name_H-M   'P 1'
#
loop_
_entity.id
_entity.type
_entity.pdbx_description
1 polymer ?
#
loop_
_entity_poly.entity_id
_entity_poly.type
_entity_poly.pdbx_seq_one_letter_code
_entity_poly.pdbx_strand_id
1 'polypeptide(L)'
;MAHQFGENSIVSAVDVPPGRAGQPYVISSQEGELIYVPFSRALTRLLVTARETDYAFAVVARSGSHGDVTGFYSHRRAHVVFICLKGSMRFWVNDQCRTMTAGDCVSVPPDTLKQYQILGDHSESISFFSPGGGEEFFRFVGELTTGPFWPLQDNRDASEALGYKVSAAMQRYNMQFHHDYKSVDPSLWRASDAQLPGRAIPYFLRSASGPAYLIGGTVCRPLITTRESNDQFSVGSIEGSSHHFDNYVFGKTGMMRFVEAQHAFLIVEGVVEFVIGSCLPALLPAGQVIYVPRLTEFAIHFRSRFAKMYAFASGAGLVGLSCKLGDEYDLPMPPNRSQPVDLRALQALQYEFGFQLC
;
A
#
# COMPACT_ATOMS: atom_id res chain seq x y z
N MET A 1 -0.17 25.35 11.41
CA MET A 1 -1.33 26.05 10.83
C MET A 1 -2.04 25.06 9.92
N ALA A 2 -3.25 24.64 10.27
CA ALA A 2 -4.05 23.82 9.37
C ALA A 2 -4.34 24.62 8.10
N HIS A 3 -4.05 24.07 6.93
CA HIS A 3 -4.59 24.61 5.69
C HIS A 3 -6.11 24.50 5.78
N GLN A 4 -6.79 25.64 6.01
CA GLN A 4 -8.23 25.74 5.82
C GLN A 4 -8.48 25.55 4.32
N PHE A 5 -8.94 24.37 3.95
CA PHE A 5 -9.59 24.15 2.66
C PHE A 5 -10.75 25.14 2.57
N GLY A 6 -10.79 25.96 1.51
CA GLY A 6 -11.94 26.82 1.26
C GLY A 6 -13.20 25.95 1.20
N GLU A 7 -14.29 26.39 1.85
CA GLU A 7 -15.60 25.76 1.73
C GLU A 7 -15.91 25.52 0.24
N ASN A 8 -16.35 24.31 -0.13
CA ASN A 8 -16.61 23.84 -1.50
C ASN A 8 -15.39 23.63 -2.42
N SER A 9 -14.18 23.44 -1.89
CA SER A 9 -13.04 22.99 -2.70
C SER A 9 -13.11 21.47 -2.99
N ILE A 10 -12.53 21.02 -4.11
CA ILE A 10 -12.35 19.58 -4.41
C ILE A 10 -10.97 19.17 -3.89
N VAL A 11 -10.83 17.95 -3.38
CA VAL A 11 -9.51 17.38 -3.06
C VAL A 11 -8.64 17.42 -4.30
N SER A 12 -7.45 18.00 -4.19
CA SER A 12 -6.59 18.23 -5.35
C SER A 12 -6.17 16.91 -6.00
N ALA A 13 -6.59 16.70 -7.24
CA ALA A 13 -5.97 15.73 -8.13
C ALA A 13 -4.64 16.31 -8.61
N VAL A 14 -3.57 15.54 -8.46
CA VAL A 14 -2.21 15.92 -8.85
C VAL A 14 -1.58 14.80 -9.66
N ASP A 15 -0.71 15.14 -10.60
CA ASP A 15 0.01 14.15 -11.41
C ASP A 15 1.21 13.58 -10.65
N VAL A 16 1.80 14.37 -9.74
CA VAL A 16 2.94 13.99 -8.89
C VAL A 16 2.69 14.34 -7.43
N PRO A 17 3.29 13.60 -6.47
CA PRO A 17 3.18 13.93 -5.05
C PRO A 17 3.63 15.39 -4.77
N PRO A 18 2.92 16.15 -3.89
CA PRO A 18 3.17 17.59 -3.71
C PRO A 18 4.56 17.99 -3.19
N GLY A 19 5.34 17.06 -2.63
CA GLY A 19 6.65 17.32 -2.05
C GLY A 19 6.61 17.95 -0.66
N ARG A 20 5.44 17.97 0.01
CA ARG A 20 5.23 18.62 1.32
C ARG A 20 4.19 17.88 2.17
N ALA A 21 4.40 17.87 3.47
CA ALA A 21 3.51 17.21 4.42
C ALA A 21 2.20 17.97 4.67
N GLY A 22 1.21 17.24 5.20
CA GLY A 22 -0.01 17.83 5.76
C GLY A 22 -1.10 18.22 4.75
N GLN A 23 -0.93 17.90 3.47
CA GLN A 23 -1.94 18.14 2.44
C GLN A 23 -2.53 16.81 1.93
N PRO A 24 -3.85 16.55 2.02
CA PRO A 24 -4.48 15.46 1.29
C PRO A 24 -4.48 15.74 -0.23
N TYR A 25 -4.32 14.67 -1.02
CA TYR A 25 -4.32 14.73 -2.48
C TYR A 25 -4.71 13.38 -3.09
N VAL A 26 -5.09 13.43 -4.36
CA VAL A 26 -5.41 12.25 -5.18
C VAL A 26 -4.39 12.13 -6.31
N ILE A 27 -3.87 10.93 -6.54
CA ILE A 27 -3.09 10.57 -7.73
C ILE A 27 -3.99 9.75 -8.64
N SER A 28 -4.08 10.17 -9.91
CA SER A 28 -4.84 9.47 -10.94
C SER A 28 -4.23 8.11 -11.28
N SER A 29 -5.04 7.25 -11.91
CA SER A 29 -4.57 5.93 -12.34
C SER A 29 -3.40 6.05 -13.31
N GLN A 30 -2.35 5.27 -13.06
CA GLN A 30 -1.09 5.27 -13.80
C GLN A 30 -0.24 6.55 -13.70
N GLU A 31 -0.69 7.57 -12.95
CA GLU A 31 0.12 8.75 -12.62
C GLU A 31 0.99 8.53 -11.37
N GLY A 32 1.74 9.57 -11.00
CA GLY A 32 2.74 9.61 -9.93
C GLY A 32 4.05 10.22 -10.46
N GLU A 33 5.06 10.35 -9.59
CA GLU A 33 6.40 10.68 -10.09
C GLU A 33 6.97 9.47 -10.84
N LEU A 34 7.00 9.57 -12.17
CA LEU A 34 7.35 8.48 -13.07
C LEU A 34 8.87 8.39 -13.24
N ILE A 35 9.43 7.24 -12.86
CA ILE A 35 10.87 6.99 -12.88
C ILE A 35 11.12 5.70 -13.65
N TYR A 36 11.89 5.81 -14.72
CA TYR A 36 12.44 4.66 -15.42
C TYR A 36 13.84 4.35 -14.88
N VAL A 37 14.03 3.14 -14.36
CA VAL A 37 15.37 2.63 -14.04
C VAL A 37 15.89 1.91 -15.28
N PRO A 38 17.07 2.28 -15.83
CA PRO A 38 17.64 1.63 -17.02
C PRO A 38 17.62 0.09 -16.91
N PHE A 39 17.33 -0.58 -18.03
CA PHE A 39 17.22 -2.04 -18.18
C PHE A 39 16.16 -2.74 -17.34
N SER A 40 15.41 -2.02 -16.49
CA SER A 40 14.42 -2.65 -15.61
C SER A 40 13.18 -3.18 -16.32
N ARG A 41 12.93 -2.73 -17.56
CA ARG A 41 11.69 -2.99 -18.33
C ARG A 41 10.44 -2.78 -17.47
N ALA A 42 10.51 -1.75 -16.62
CA ALA A 42 9.48 -1.40 -15.67
C ALA A 42 9.49 0.11 -15.41
N LEU A 43 8.32 0.65 -15.14
CA LEU A 43 8.12 2.01 -14.68
C LEU A 43 7.83 2.00 -13.18
N THR A 44 8.57 2.80 -12.44
CA THR A 44 8.33 3.06 -11.02
C THR A 44 7.53 4.34 -10.88
N ARG A 45 6.50 4.34 -10.04
CA ARG A 45 5.64 5.49 -9.76
C ARG A 45 5.66 5.78 -8.29
N LEU A 46 6.17 6.95 -7.90
CA LEU A 46 6.09 7.38 -6.50
C LEU A 46 4.72 8.03 -6.28
N LEU A 47 3.92 7.43 -5.39
CA LEU A 47 2.52 7.81 -5.14
C LEU A 47 2.37 8.62 -3.85
N VAL A 48 3.10 8.19 -2.82
CA VAL A 48 3.23 8.87 -1.53
C VAL A 48 4.68 8.73 -1.08
N THR A 49 5.35 9.82 -0.69
CA THR A 49 6.77 9.79 -0.35
C THR A 49 6.99 10.21 1.10
N ALA A 50 8.23 10.06 1.59
CA ALA A 50 8.62 10.53 2.91
C ALA A 50 8.34 12.02 3.12
N ARG A 51 8.29 12.83 2.06
CA ARG A 51 8.02 14.27 2.15
C ARG A 51 6.58 14.57 2.51
N GLU A 52 5.62 13.76 2.06
CA GLU A 52 4.20 13.93 2.38
C GLU A 52 3.85 13.37 3.77
N THR A 53 4.60 12.36 4.21
CA THR A 53 4.31 11.57 5.42
C THR A 53 5.19 11.91 6.61
N ASP A 54 5.99 12.98 6.56
CA ASP A 54 7.00 13.28 7.58
C ASP A 54 7.88 12.05 7.90
N TYR A 55 8.33 11.34 6.85
CA TYR A 55 9.12 10.10 6.90
C TYR A 55 8.41 8.87 7.50
N ALA A 56 7.11 8.92 7.81
CA ALA A 56 6.40 7.78 8.38
C ALA A 56 6.35 6.57 7.44
N PHE A 57 6.08 6.80 6.14
CA PHE A 57 6.10 5.75 5.12
C PHE A 57 6.20 6.30 3.70
N ALA A 58 6.43 5.42 2.73
CA ALA A 58 6.27 5.69 1.31
C ALA A 58 5.47 4.58 0.61
N VAL A 59 4.71 4.96 -0.42
CA VAL A 59 3.93 4.06 -1.28
C VAL A 59 4.41 4.20 -2.71
N VAL A 60 4.88 3.09 -3.27
CA VAL A 60 5.51 3.04 -4.59
C VAL A 60 4.82 1.97 -5.43
N ALA A 61 4.30 2.35 -6.58
CA ALA A 61 3.79 1.39 -7.56
C ALA A 61 4.86 1.06 -8.59
N ARG A 62 4.78 -0.14 -9.16
CA ARG A 62 5.61 -0.58 -10.26
C ARG A 62 4.78 -1.32 -11.28
N SER A 63 4.87 -0.89 -12.53
CA SER A 63 4.28 -1.57 -13.68
C SER A 63 5.42 -2.03 -14.58
N GLY A 64 5.41 -3.26 -15.07
CA GLY A 64 6.51 -3.75 -15.91
C GLY A 64 6.15 -4.96 -16.75
N SER A 65 7.07 -5.28 -17.66
CA SER A 65 7.03 -6.48 -18.50
C SER A 65 8.02 -7.52 -17.99
N HIS A 66 7.97 -8.73 -18.55
CA HIS A 66 8.95 -9.78 -18.27
C HIS A 66 10.38 -9.22 -18.33
N GLY A 67 11.15 -9.48 -17.28
CA GLY A 67 12.50 -8.93 -17.15
C GLY A 67 13.39 -9.82 -16.31
N ASP A 68 14.64 -9.39 -16.17
CA ASP A 68 15.66 -10.08 -15.40
C ASP A 68 15.33 -10.07 -13.90
N VAL A 69 15.84 -11.07 -13.19
CA VAL A 69 15.72 -11.15 -11.73
C VAL A 69 16.53 -10.01 -11.13
N THR A 70 15.97 -9.30 -10.15
CA THR A 70 16.76 -8.34 -9.37
C THR A 70 17.81 -9.10 -8.56
N GLY A 71 19.05 -8.63 -8.46
CA GLY A 71 20.02 -9.25 -7.53
C GLY A 71 19.49 -9.24 -6.07
N PHE A 72 19.93 -10.18 -5.23
CA PHE A 72 19.50 -10.22 -3.83
C PHE A 72 19.94 -9.00 -3.03
N TYR A 73 19.00 -8.34 -2.35
CA TYR A 73 19.28 -7.22 -1.46
C TYR A 73 18.47 -7.24 -0.17
N SER A 74 18.93 -6.49 0.82
CA SER A 74 18.20 -6.21 2.07
C SER A 74 18.23 -4.72 2.41
N HIS A 75 17.23 -4.25 3.15
CA HIS A 75 17.21 -2.90 3.74
C HIS A 75 17.57 -3.02 5.22
N ARG A 76 18.50 -2.20 5.74
CA ARG A 76 18.88 -2.24 7.17
C ARG A 76 17.83 -1.66 8.12
N ARG A 77 16.92 -0.85 7.61
CA ARG A 77 15.98 -0.06 8.44
C ARG A 77 14.53 -0.17 8.02
N ALA A 78 14.26 -0.33 6.72
CA ALA A 78 12.90 -0.32 6.20
C ALA A 78 12.30 -1.72 6.21
N HIS A 79 11.11 -1.83 6.82
CA HIS A 79 10.18 -2.93 6.55
C HIS A 79 9.47 -2.61 5.23
N VAL A 80 9.45 -3.58 4.32
CA VAL A 80 8.78 -3.44 3.03
C VAL A 80 7.67 -4.48 2.89
N VAL A 81 6.49 -4.05 2.46
CA VAL A 81 5.39 -4.93 2.06
C VAL A 81 5.19 -4.79 0.57
N PHE A 82 5.17 -5.92 -0.16
CA PHE A 82 4.87 -5.95 -1.58
C PHE A 82 3.53 -6.65 -1.80
N ILE A 83 2.70 -6.09 -2.67
CA ILE A 83 1.41 -6.65 -3.08
C ILE A 83 1.41 -6.73 -4.60
N CYS A 84 1.15 -7.91 -5.16
CA CYS A 84 0.92 -8.05 -6.59
C CYS A 84 -0.51 -7.57 -6.91
N LEU A 85 -0.66 -6.64 -7.84
CA LEU A 85 -1.95 -6.05 -8.21
C LEU A 85 -2.52 -6.69 -9.48
N LYS A 86 -1.65 -7.02 -10.43
CA LYS A 86 -2.00 -7.55 -11.75
C LYS A 86 -0.87 -8.41 -12.29
N GLY A 87 -1.21 -9.39 -13.12
CA GLY A 87 -0.24 -10.26 -13.77
C GLY A 87 0.39 -11.24 -12.79
N SER A 88 1.70 -11.46 -12.91
CA SER A 88 2.41 -12.35 -12.00
C SER A 88 3.86 -11.90 -11.77
N MET A 89 4.32 -12.12 -10.54
CA MET A 89 5.67 -11.81 -10.12
C MET A 89 6.23 -12.97 -9.33
N ARG A 90 7.50 -13.28 -9.53
CA ARG A 90 8.24 -14.19 -8.65
C ARG A 90 8.92 -13.38 -7.57
N PHE A 91 8.84 -13.85 -6.34
CA PHE A 91 9.44 -13.16 -5.21
C PHE A 91 10.15 -14.15 -4.32
N TRP A 92 11.38 -13.82 -3.94
CA TRP A 92 12.19 -14.59 -3.02
C TRP A 92 12.36 -13.83 -1.72
N VAL A 93 12.26 -14.54 -0.62
CA VAL A 93 12.59 -14.05 0.71
C VAL A 93 13.38 -15.13 1.44
N ASN A 94 14.62 -14.83 1.79
CA ASN A 94 15.57 -15.80 2.32
C ASN A 94 15.64 -17.07 1.44
N ASP A 95 15.31 -18.23 1.99
CA ASP A 95 15.33 -19.55 1.37
C ASP A 95 13.98 -19.95 0.74
N GLN A 96 13.06 -19.00 0.59
CA GLN A 96 11.72 -19.24 0.07
C GLN A 96 11.46 -18.46 -1.22
N CYS A 97 10.67 -19.06 -2.10
CA CYS A 97 10.21 -18.45 -3.33
C CYS A 97 8.73 -18.75 -3.57
N ARG A 98 7.97 -17.74 -4.00
CA ARG A 98 6.58 -17.89 -4.47
C ARG A 98 6.40 -17.17 -5.81
N THR A 99 5.53 -17.74 -6.63
CA THR A 99 4.92 -17.02 -7.75
C THR A 99 3.64 -16.37 -7.22
N MET A 100 3.65 -15.05 -7.15
CA MET A 100 2.57 -14.20 -6.66
C MET A 100 1.70 -13.71 -7.82
N THR A 101 0.40 -13.67 -7.58
CA THR A 101 -0.65 -13.16 -8.46
C THR A 101 -1.49 -12.11 -7.73
N ALA A 102 -2.52 -11.57 -8.38
CA ALA A 102 -3.31 -10.47 -7.85
C ALA A 102 -3.83 -10.71 -6.42
N GLY A 103 -3.42 -9.82 -5.51
CA GLY A 103 -3.75 -9.80 -4.09
C GLY A 103 -2.83 -10.63 -3.20
N ASP A 104 -1.92 -11.43 -3.75
CA ASP A 104 -0.87 -12.06 -2.96
C ASP A 104 0.10 -10.99 -2.43
N CYS A 105 0.53 -11.14 -1.18
CA CYS A 105 1.47 -10.23 -0.55
C CYS A 105 2.70 -10.96 0.02
N VAL A 106 3.76 -10.18 0.21
CA VAL A 106 4.95 -10.59 0.95
C VAL A 106 5.39 -9.46 1.86
N SER A 107 5.63 -9.81 3.11
CA SER A 107 6.10 -8.91 4.15
C SER A 107 7.58 -9.18 4.42
N VAL A 108 8.39 -8.13 4.37
CA VAL A 108 9.85 -8.22 4.44
C VAL A 108 10.40 -7.23 5.48
N PRO A 109 10.59 -7.67 6.73
CA PRO A 109 11.22 -6.86 7.78
C PRO A 109 12.66 -6.43 7.42
N PRO A 110 13.25 -5.50 8.21
CA PRO A 110 14.65 -5.13 8.07
C PRO A 110 15.60 -6.34 8.08
N ASP A 111 16.75 -6.17 7.42
CA ASP A 111 17.82 -7.16 7.27
C ASP A 111 17.41 -8.50 6.64
N THR A 112 16.22 -8.56 6.06
CA THR A 112 15.75 -9.75 5.34
C THR A 112 16.18 -9.71 3.87
N LEU A 113 16.77 -10.80 3.40
CA LEU A 113 17.19 -10.98 2.01
C LEU A 113 15.97 -11.14 1.10
N LYS A 114 15.92 -10.35 0.03
CA LYS A 114 14.86 -10.44 -0.98
C LYS A 114 15.37 -10.16 -2.38
N GLN A 115 14.62 -10.67 -3.35
CA GLN A 115 14.68 -10.28 -4.74
C GLN A 115 13.32 -10.58 -5.38
N TYR A 116 13.09 -10.06 -6.58
CA TYR A 116 11.91 -10.39 -7.35
C TYR A 116 12.22 -10.43 -8.85
N GLN A 117 11.26 -10.96 -9.60
CA GLN A 117 11.26 -10.98 -11.05
C GLN A 117 9.84 -10.71 -11.55
N ILE A 118 9.70 -9.83 -12.54
CA ILE A 118 8.44 -9.66 -13.24
C ILE A 118 8.31 -10.78 -14.27
N LEU A 119 7.19 -11.51 -14.26
CA LEU A 119 7.01 -12.67 -15.14
C LEU A 119 6.11 -12.36 -16.34
N GLY A 120 5.02 -11.61 -16.15
CA GLY A 120 4.05 -11.30 -17.19
C GLY A 120 4.38 -10.06 -18.02
N ASP A 121 3.81 -9.96 -19.22
CA ASP A 121 4.00 -8.83 -20.16
C ASP A 121 3.51 -7.48 -19.60
N HIS A 122 2.48 -7.54 -18.75
CA HIS A 122 2.00 -6.40 -17.99
C HIS A 122 1.62 -6.87 -16.59
N SER A 123 2.59 -6.76 -15.68
CA SER A 123 2.38 -7.01 -14.26
C SER A 123 2.50 -5.73 -13.47
N GLU A 124 1.67 -5.58 -12.45
CA GLU A 124 1.67 -4.41 -11.56
C GLU A 124 1.83 -4.87 -10.11
N SER A 125 2.58 -4.09 -9.34
CA SER A 125 2.69 -4.25 -7.90
C SER A 125 2.68 -2.90 -7.20
N ILE A 126 2.36 -2.93 -5.92
CA ILE A 126 2.51 -1.79 -5.02
C ILE A 126 3.34 -2.22 -3.82
N SER A 127 4.23 -1.33 -3.40
CA SER A 127 5.15 -1.54 -2.31
C SER A 127 4.94 -0.44 -1.27
N PHE A 128 4.88 -0.84 -0.01
CA PHE A 128 4.82 0.05 1.14
C PHE A 128 6.14 -0.04 1.90
N PHE A 129 6.77 1.10 2.18
CA PHE A 129 8.03 1.20 2.93
C PHE A 129 7.77 1.92 4.24
N SER A 130 8.20 1.36 5.37
CA SER A 130 8.22 2.07 6.65
C SER A 130 9.55 1.84 7.38
N PRO A 131 10.24 2.90 7.83
CA PRO A 131 9.94 4.31 7.54
C PRO A 131 10.09 4.65 6.04
N GLY A 132 9.61 5.83 5.64
CA GLY A 132 9.84 6.37 4.29
C GLY A 132 11.31 6.75 4.05
N GLY A 133 11.65 7.05 2.80
CA GLY A 133 12.96 7.51 2.36
C GLY A 133 13.69 6.49 1.48
N GLY A 134 13.24 5.23 1.46
CA GLY A 134 13.76 4.20 0.58
C GLY A 134 13.46 4.47 -0.91
N GLU A 135 12.39 5.21 -1.19
CA GLU A 135 11.99 5.60 -2.55
C GLU A 135 12.98 6.54 -3.24
N GLU A 136 13.81 7.28 -2.47
CA GLU A 136 14.87 8.14 -3.01
C GLU A 136 15.94 7.34 -3.77
N PHE A 137 16.04 6.02 -3.51
CA PHE A 137 16.84 5.11 -4.32
C PHE A 137 16.44 5.21 -5.80
N PHE A 138 15.14 5.18 -6.11
CA PHE A 138 14.65 5.22 -7.48
C PHE A 138 15.00 6.54 -8.17
N ARG A 139 14.85 7.67 -7.49
CA ARG A 139 15.26 8.98 -8.03
C ARG A 139 16.75 9.05 -8.33
N PHE A 140 17.57 8.38 -7.52
CA PHE A 140 19.01 8.42 -7.68
C PHE A 140 19.51 7.54 -8.84
N VAL A 141 18.96 6.33 -8.98
CA VAL A 141 19.42 5.39 -10.01
C VAL A 141 18.66 5.51 -11.33
N GLY A 142 17.44 6.04 -11.29
CA GLY A 142 16.57 6.17 -12.45
C GLY A 142 16.59 7.56 -13.07
N GLU A 143 15.71 7.72 -14.06
CA GLU A 143 15.50 8.93 -14.85
C GLU A 143 14.02 9.28 -14.82
N LEU A 144 13.70 10.56 -14.60
CA LEU A 144 12.33 11.03 -14.74
C LEU A 144 11.87 10.87 -16.18
N THR A 145 10.62 10.45 -16.36
CA THR A 145 10.01 10.30 -17.67
C THR A 145 8.58 10.83 -17.66
N THR A 146 8.10 11.26 -18.82
CA THR A 146 6.68 11.58 -19.06
C THR A 146 6.06 10.64 -20.11
N GLY A 147 6.82 9.60 -20.49
CA GLY A 147 6.36 8.60 -21.44
C GLY A 147 5.22 7.75 -20.88
N PRO A 148 4.33 7.23 -21.74
CA PRO A 148 3.16 6.48 -21.29
C PRO A 148 3.52 5.13 -20.65
N PHE A 149 4.67 4.55 -21.02
CA PHE A 149 5.13 3.23 -20.56
C PHE A 149 6.66 3.18 -20.48
N TRP A 150 7.19 2.04 -20.02
CA TRP A 150 8.62 1.74 -20.00
C TRP A 150 9.11 1.24 -21.38
N PRO A 151 10.36 1.50 -21.76
CA PRO A 151 10.95 0.89 -22.94
C PRO A 151 11.14 -0.63 -22.74
N LEU A 152 10.84 -1.40 -23.78
CA LEU A 152 11.05 -2.86 -23.79
C LEU A 152 12.48 -3.25 -24.19
N GLN A 153 13.19 -2.34 -24.86
CA GLN A 153 14.57 -2.48 -25.27
C GLN A 153 15.35 -1.24 -24.82
N ASP A 154 16.51 -1.48 -24.22
CA ASP A 154 17.43 -0.44 -23.76
C ASP A 154 18.82 -0.82 -24.26
N ASN A 155 19.25 -0.20 -25.35
CA ASN A 155 20.49 -0.55 -26.06
C ASN A 155 21.69 0.29 -25.59
N ARG A 156 21.56 0.99 -24.45
CA ARG A 156 22.64 1.78 -23.85
C ARG A 156 23.70 0.87 -23.24
N ASP A 157 24.90 1.41 -23.02
CA ASP A 157 25.90 0.74 -22.22
C ASP A 157 25.48 0.70 -20.74
N ALA A 158 25.48 -0.49 -20.14
CA ALA A 158 25.00 -0.68 -18.77
C ALA A 158 25.92 -0.03 -17.73
N SER A 159 27.23 0.01 -17.98
CA SER A 159 28.20 0.65 -17.09
C SER A 159 28.01 2.17 -17.09
N GLU A 160 27.74 2.77 -18.24
CA GLU A 160 27.43 4.20 -18.34
C GLU A 160 26.09 4.56 -17.70
N ALA A 161 25.05 3.76 -17.94
CA ALA A 161 23.70 4.05 -17.47
C ALA A 161 23.48 3.77 -15.97
N LEU A 162 24.08 2.71 -15.42
CA LEU A 162 23.87 2.28 -14.03
C LEU A 162 25.14 2.20 -13.16
N GLY A 163 26.33 2.12 -13.77
CA GLY A 163 27.56 1.60 -13.17
C GLY A 163 27.82 2.04 -11.73
N TYR A 164 28.20 3.31 -11.51
CA TYR A 164 28.49 3.79 -10.14
C TYR A 164 27.22 4.11 -9.34
N LYS A 165 26.11 4.42 -10.02
CA LYS A 165 24.89 4.91 -9.39
C LYS A 165 24.31 3.88 -8.42
N VAL A 166 24.29 2.62 -8.82
CA VAL A 166 23.72 1.55 -8.01
C VAL A 166 24.49 1.35 -6.71
N SER A 167 25.82 1.23 -6.77
CA SER A 167 26.66 1.07 -5.57
C SER A 167 26.57 2.30 -4.64
N ALA A 168 26.58 3.51 -5.21
CA ALA A 168 26.47 4.74 -4.43
C ALA A 168 25.08 4.87 -3.76
N ALA A 169 24.02 4.54 -4.49
CA ALA A 169 22.66 4.55 -3.96
C ALA A 169 22.51 3.55 -2.80
N MET A 170 23.07 2.36 -2.92
CA MET A 170 22.98 1.36 -1.86
C MET A 170 23.58 1.85 -0.54
N GLN A 171 24.80 2.39 -0.61
CA GLN A 171 25.47 2.93 0.56
C GLN A 171 24.65 4.08 1.18
N ARG A 172 24.13 4.97 0.32
CA ARG A 172 23.35 6.14 0.74
C ARG A 172 22.00 5.77 1.37
N TYR A 173 21.32 4.75 0.86
CA TYR A 173 19.96 4.38 1.25
C TYR A 173 19.88 3.11 2.11
N ASN A 174 20.98 2.73 2.74
CA ASN A 174 21.06 1.61 3.70
C ASN A 174 20.61 0.26 3.12
N MET A 175 21.00 -0.01 1.86
CA MET A 175 20.77 -1.28 1.19
C MET A 175 22.07 -2.09 1.09
N GLN A 176 21.96 -3.41 1.05
CA GLN A 176 23.09 -4.33 0.94
C GLN A 176 22.83 -5.36 -0.16
N PHE A 177 23.73 -5.51 -1.13
CA PHE A 177 23.68 -6.61 -2.11
C PHE A 177 24.33 -7.87 -1.54
N HIS A 178 23.80 -9.01 -1.96
CA HIS A 178 24.29 -10.33 -1.59
C HIS A 178 24.51 -11.15 -2.85
N HIS A 179 25.62 -10.89 -3.53
CA HIS A 179 25.93 -11.46 -4.85
C HIS A 179 26.08 -12.99 -4.82
N ASP A 180 26.53 -13.55 -3.70
CA ASP A 180 26.76 -14.99 -3.55
C ASP A 180 25.52 -15.78 -3.13
N TYR A 181 24.42 -15.09 -2.81
CA TYR A 181 23.20 -15.75 -2.36
C TYR A 181 22.44 -16.37 -3.54
N LYS A 182 22.16 -17.67 -3.45
CA LYS A 182 21.55 -18.44 -4.53
C LYS A 182 20.03 -18.46 -4.42
N SER A 183 19.38 -18.23 -5.54
CA SER A 183 17.94 -18.41 -5.69
C SER A 183 17.53 -19.86 -5.50
N VAL A 184 16.34 -20.07 -4.94
CA VAL A 184 15.65 -21.38 -4.92
C VAL A 184 14.51 -21.40 -5.93
N ASP A 185 14.08 -22.59 -6.32
CA ASP A 185 12.91 -22.75 -7.19
C ASP A 185 11.61 -22.31 -6.47
N PRO A 186 10.63 -21.77 -7.21
CA PRO A 186 9.33 -21.43 -6.64
C PRO A 186 8.64 -22.67 -6.09
N SER A 187 8.19 -22.60 -4.84
CA SER A 187 7.40 -23.66 -4.22
C SER A 187 5.90 -23.33 -4.23
N LEU A 188 5.07 -24.36 -4.09
CA LEU A 188 3.63 -24.19 -3.87
C LEU A 188 3.34 -23.41 -2.58
N TRP A 189 2.16 -22.80 -2.54
CA TRP A 189 1.61 -22.15 -1.35
C TRP A 189 1.43 -23.15 -0.21
N ARG A 190 1.85 -22.77 0.99
CA ARG A 190 1.75 -23.56 2.22
C ARG A 190 0.52 -23.15 3.02
N ALA A 191 0.07 -24.00 3.94
CA ALA A 191 -1.01 -23.65 4.87
C ALA A 191 -0.65 -22.43 5.75
N SER A 192 0.62 -22.27 6.11
CA SER A 192 1.12 -21.10 6.83
C SER A 192 0.98 -19.79 6.04
N ASP A 193 0.92 -19.86 4.71
CA ASP A 193 0.78 -18.69 3.85
C ASP A 193 -0.67 -18.17 3.83
N ALA A 194 -1.53 -18.67 4.72
CA ALA A 194 -2.88 -18.20 4.99
C ALA A 194 -3.02 -17.61 6.42
N GLN A 195 -1.90 -17.33 7.09
CA GLN A 195 -1.89 -16.89 8.48
C GLN A 195 -0.93 -15.72 8.67
N LEU A 196 -1.31 -14.77 9.53
CA LEU A 196 -0.39 -13.76 10.03
C LEU A 196 0.47 -14.37 11.14
N PRO A 197 1.81 -14.18 11.12
CA PRO A 197 2.69 -14.85 12.07
C PRO A 197 2.63 -14.31 13.51
N GLY A 198 1.98 -13.17 13.76
CA GLY A 198 1.87 -12.56 15.09
C GLY A 198 3.16 -11.91 15.60
N ARG A 199 4.19 -11.79 14.76
CA ARG A 199 5.51 -11.22 15.07
C ARG A 199 6.23 -10.76 13.80
N ALA A 200 7.20 -9.86 13.95
CA ALA A 200 7.98 -9.31 12.83
C ALA A 200 9.01 -10.31 12.25
N ILE A 201 8.52 -11.26 11.47
CA ILE A 201 9.30 -12.17 10.64
C ILE A 201 8.87 -12.04 9.17
N PRO A 202 9.70 -12.43 8.19
CA PRO A 202 9.24 -12.48 6.82
C PRO A 202 8.20 -13.56 6.59
N TYR A 203 7.21 -13.26 5.75
CA TYR A 203 6.18 -14.22 5.33
C TYR A 203 5.56 -13.84 3.98
N PHE A 204 5.01 -14.85 3.32
CA PHE A 204 4.07 -14.69 2.23
C PHE A 204 2.65 -14.82 2.76
N LEU A 205 1.70 -14.08 2.20
CA LEU A 205 0.29 -14.24 2.48
C LEU A 205 -0.47 -14.33 1.16
N ARG A 206 -1.15 -15.46 0.95
CA ARG A 206 -1.97 -15.71 -0.23
C ARG A 206 -3.23 -14.85 -0.18
N SER A 207 -3.60 -14.31 -1.33
CA SER A 207 -4.79 -13.48 -1.54
C SER A 207 -6.03 -14.09 -0.89
N ALA A 208 -6.76 -13.27 -0.13
CA ALA A 208 -8.02 -13.61 0.54
C ALA A 208 -8.00 -14.86 1.43
N SER A 209 -6.83 -15.29 1.92
CA SER A 209 -6.71 -16.48 2.77
C SER A 209 -6.36 -16.20 4.23
N GLY A 210 -5.88 -14.99 4.53
CA GLY A 210 -5.61 -14.53 5.88
C GLY A 210 -6.89 -14.24 6.69
N PRO A 211 -6.74 -13.81 7.96
CA PRO A 211 -7.86 -13.44 8.80
C PRO A 211 -8.67 -12.30 8.19
N ALA A 212 -9.96 -12.22 8.56
CA ALA A 212 -10.83 -11.15 8.15
C ALA A 212 -11.82 -10.78 9.24
N TYR A 213 -12.26 -9.52 9.19
CA TYR A 213 -13.11 -8.92 10.21
C TYR A 213 -14.26 -8.18 9.56
N LEU A 214 -15.48 -8.46 9.97
CA LEU A 214 -16.70 -7.84 9.47
C LEU A 214 -17.15 -6.69 10.37
N ILE A 215 -17.42 -5.53 9.78
CA ILE A 215 -17.92 -4.34 10.48
C ILE A 215 -18.96 -3.66 9.61
N GLY A 216 -20.21 -3.60 10.03
CA GLY A 216 -21.19 -2.77 9.32
C GLY A 216 -21.54 -3.22 7.89
N GLY A 217 -21.12 -4.44 7.49
CA GLY A 217 -21.17 -4.90 6.10
C GLY A 217 -19.89 -4.65 5.28
N THR A 218 -18.85 -4.07 5.88
CA THR A 218 -17.50 -3.93 5.33
C THR A 218 -16.60 -5.03 5.86
N VAL A 219 -15.79 -5.65 5.00
CA VAL A 219 -14.82 -6.66 5.39
C VAL A 219 -13.42 -6.06 5.35
N CYS A 220 -12.69 -6.14 6.46
CA CYS A 220 -11.27 -5.81 6.52
C CYS A 220 -10.44 -7.09 6.54
N ARG A 221 -9.44 -7.21 5.66
CA ARG A 221 -8.47 -8.32 5.63
C ARG A 221 -7.07 -7.75 5.86
N PRO A 222 -6.53 -7.82 7.09
CA PRO A 222 -5.16 -7.37 7.32
C PRO A 222 -4.17 -8.24 6.55
N LEU A 223 -3.26 -7.57 5.85
CA LEU A 223 -2.07 -8.19 5.25
C LEU A 223 -0.89 -8.14 6.23
N ILE A 224 -0.87 -7.13 7.10
CA ILE A 224 0.09 -6.91 8.17
C ILE A 224 -0.56 -6.03 9.25
N THR A 225 -0.37 -6.37 10.53
CA THR A 225 -0.81 -5.56 11.68
C THR A 225 0.38 -5.01 12.45
N THR A 226 0.13 -4.26 13.52
CA THR A 226 1.17 -3.78 14.44
C THR A 226 1.99 -4.91 15.07
N ARG A 227 1.44 -6.13 15.17
CA ARG A 227 2.17 -7.30 15.68
C ARG A 227 3.29 -7.73 14.74
N GLU A 228 3.05 -7.69 13.44
CA GLU A 228 4.03 -8.05 12.41
C GLU A 228 4.95 -6.90 12.04
N SER A 229 4.60 -5.66 12.37
CA SER A 229 5.37 -4.45 12.02
C SER A 229 6.14 -3.83 13.19
N ASN A 230 6.17 -4.47 14.36
CA ASN A 230 6.74 -3.90 15.60
C ASN A 230 6.12 -2.51 15.93
N ASP A 231 4.79 -2.47 15.91
CA ASP A 231 3.95 -1.29 16.20
C ASP A 231 4.09 -0.12 15.23
N GLN A 232 4.81 -0.29 14.11
CA GLN A 232 5.12 0.82 13.19
C GLN A 232 3.99 1.16 12.22
N PHE A 233 3.28 0.17 11.69
CA PHE A 233 2.30 0.37 10.61
C PHE A 233 1.33 -0.80 10.44
N SER A 234 0.33 -0.61 9.58
CA SER A 234 -0.60 -1.66 9.16
C SER A 234 -0.97 -1.51 7.69
N VAL A 235 -1.26 -2.63 7.04
CA VAL A 235 -1.74 -2.70 5.66
C VAL A 235 -2.81 -3.77 5.57
N GLY A 236 -3.91 -3.49 4.87
CA GLY A 236 -5.01 -4.44 4.69
C GLY A 236 -5.89 -4.08 3.51
N SER A 237 -6.68 -5.04 3.01
CA SER A 237 -7.78 -4.72 2.11
C SER A 237 -9.03 -4.33 2.91
N ILE A 238 -9.81 -3.42 2.34
CA ILE A 238 -11.13 -3.02 2.83
C ILE A 238 -12.11 -3.18 1.66
N GLU A 239 -13.14 -3.99 1.88
CA GLU A 239 -14.08 -4.48 0.88
C GLU A 239 -15.51 -4.14 1.31
N GLY A 240 -16.32 -3.56 0.42
CA GLY A 240 -17.67 -3.10 0.75
C GLY A 240 -18.62 -3.02 -0.44
N SER A 241 -19.87 -2.61 -0.17
CA SER A 241 -20.98 -2.60 -1.13
C SER A 241 -21.89 -1.40 -0.96
N SER A 242 -22.24 -0.68 -2.02
CA SER A 242 -23.19 0.44 -1.94
C SER A 242 -24.54 0.10 -1.28
N HIS A 243 -24.90 -1.18 -1.18
CA HIS A 243 -26.08 -1.68 -0.47
C HIS A 243 -25.99 -1.64 1.06
N HIS A 244 -24.81 -1.40 1.63
CA HIS A 244 -24.57 -1.41 3.08
C HIS A 244 -24.49 0.00 3.69
N PHE A 245 -24.81 1.04 2.91
CA PHE A 245 -24.64 2.44 3.30
C PHE A 245 -25.15 2.77 4.71
N ASP A 246 -26.36 2.32 5.03
CA ASP A 246 -27.02 2.62 6.31
C ASP A 246 -26.28 2.07 7.53
N ASN A 247 -25.38 1.10 7.35
CA ASN A 247 -24.69 0.41 8.44
C ASN A 247 -23.17 0.59 8.39
N TYR A 248 -22.64 1.46 7.54
CA TYR A 248 -21.22 1.78 7.59
C TYR A 248 -20.82 2.53 8.86
N VAL A 249 -19.58 2.28 9.32
CA VAL A 249 -18.95 3.07 10.38
C VAL A 249 -19.13 4.56 10.09
N PHE A 250 -18.69 5.00 8.90
CA PHE A 250 -18.83 6.38 8.44
C PHE A 250 -20.27 6.80 8.13
N GLY A 251 -21.14 5.87 7.70
CA GLY A 251 -22.56 6.17 7.52
C GLY A 251 -23.28 6.51 8.81
N LYS A 252 -22.77 6.02 9.96
CA LYS A 252 -23.34 6.29 11.29
C LYS A 252 -22.65 7.42 12.04
N THR A 253 -21.33 7.55 11.90
CA THR A 253 -20.55 8.55 12.64
C THR A 253 -20.37 9.86 11.90
N GLY A 254 -20.61 9.88 10.58
CA GLY A 254 -20.17 10.98 9.72
C GLY A 254 -18.69 10.79 9.40
N MET A 255 -17.84 11.61 10.00
CA MET A 255 -16.40 11.64 9.70
C MET A 255 -15.58 11.16 10.90
N MET A 256 -14.32 10.84 10.64
CA MET A 256 -13.33 10.67 11.70
C MET A 256 -11.99 11.25 11.29
N ARG A 257 -11.14 11.51 12.28
CA ARG A 257 -9.73 11.86 12.07
C ARG A 257 -8.85 11.07 13.00
N PHE A 258 -7.68 10.66 12.52
CA PHE A 258 -6.64 10.07 13.35
C PHE A 258 -5.66 11.15 13.81
N VAL A 259 -5.26 11.13 15.08
CA VAL A 259 -4.38 12.13 15.68
C VAL A 259 -2.94 11.98 15.18
N GLU A 260 -2.45 10.73 15.14
CA GLU A 260 -1.07 10.40 14.75
C GLU A 260 -1.00 9.62 13.44
N ALA A 261 -1.94 8.70 13.20
CA ALA A 261 -1.92 7.85 12.02
C ALA A 261 -2.23 8.66 10.75
N GLN A 262 -1.43 8.40 9.72
CA GLN A 262 -1.59 8.92 8.36
C GLN A 262 -1.98 7.74 7.47
N HIS A 263 -2.78 7.98 6.45
CA HIS A 263 -3.31 6.92 5.60
C HIS A 263 -3.07 7.19 4.13
N ALA A 264 -2.89 6.13 3.35
CA ALA A 264 -3.05 6.14 1.92
C ALA A 264 -4.00 5.02 1.52
N PHE A 265 -4.81 5.24 0.49
CA PHE A 265 -5.76 4.25 -0.01
C PHE A 265 -5.58 4.08 -1.52
N LEU A 266 -5.39 2.84 -1.98
CA LEU A 266 -5.40 2.47 -3.39
C LEU A 266 -6.71 1.75 -3.71
N ILE A 267 -7.53 2.31 -4.59
CA ILE A 267 -8.75 1.64 -5.05
C ILE A 267 -8.34 0.63 -6.13
N VAL A 268 -8.76 -0.63 -6.01
CA VAL A 268 -8.42 -1.70 -6.96
C VAL A 268 -9.62 -2.29 -7.67
N GLU A 269 -10.82 -2.11 -7.13
CA GLU A 269 -12.06 -2.53 -7.79
C GLU A 269 -13.22 -1.60 -7.41
N GLY A 270 -14.10 -1.32 -8.38
CA GLY A 270 -15.26 -0.46 -8.20
C GLY A 270 -14.91 1.01 -7.98
N VAL A 271 -15.82 1.72 -7.31
CA VAL A 271 -15.74 3.15 -7.00
C VAL A 271 -15.98 3.36 -5.51
N VAL A 272 -15.09 4.12 -4.89
CA VAL A 272 -15.16 4.54 -3.48
C VAL A 272 -15.21 6.07 -3.43
N GLU A 273 -16.17 6.60 -2.69
CA GLU A 273 -16.26 8.03 -2.41
C GLU A 273 -15.50 8.35 -1.12
N PHE A 274 -14.71 9.43 -1.17
CA PHE A 274 -14.06 10.02 -0.01
C PHE A 274 -14.60 11.43 0.23
N VAL A 275 -15.02 11.70 1.46
CA VAL A 275 -15.29 13.06 1.94
C VAL A 275 -14.10 13.49 2.77
N ILE A 276 -13.52 14.66 2.51
CA ILE A 276 -12.31 15.15 3.20
C ILE A 276 -12.57 16.56 3.74
N GLY A 277 -12.55 16.74 5.05
CA GLY A 277 -12.98 17.98 5.71
C GLY A 277 -14.27 18.57 5.12
N SER A 278 -14.21 19.84 4.73
CA SER A 278 -15.29 20.59 4.07
C SER A 278 -15.23 20.54 2.53
N CYS A 279 -14.39 19.68 1.95
CA CYS A 279 -14.30 19.52 0.50
C CYS A 279 -15.55 18.82 -0.07
N LEU A 280 -15.81 19.06 -1.36
CA LEU A 280 -16.79 18.27 -2.10
C LEU A 280 -16.37 16.79 -2.15
N PRO A 281 -17.31 15.84 -2.08
CA PRO A 281 -17.00 14.41 -2.14
C PRO A 281 -16.24 14.02 -3.41
N ALA A 282 -15.16 13.26 -3.25
CA ALA A 282 -14.32 12.76 -4.33
C ALA A 282 -14.67 11.31 -4.67
N LEU A 283 -15.12 11.05 -5.90
CA LEU A 283 -15.39 9.70 -6.40
C LEU A 283 -14.14 9.11 -7.04
N LEU A 284 -13.58 8.08 -6.41
CA LEU A 284 -12.33 7.45 -6.84
C LEU A 284 -12.60 6.06 -7.45
N PRO A 285 -12.46 5.89 -8.78
CA PRO A 285 -12.47 4.57 -9.41
C PRO A 285 -11.16 3.80 -9.19
N ALA A 286 -11.18 2.52 -9.55
CA ALA A 286 -10.00 1.65 -9.53
C ALA A 286 -8.78 2.25 -10.25
N GLY A 287 -7.61 2.09 -9.63
CA GLY A 287 -6.32 2.61 -10.06
C GLY A 287 -5.92 3.93 -9.40
N GLN A 288 -6.87 4.68 -8.81
CA GLN A 288 -6.56 5.93 -8.12
C GLN A 288 -6.08 5.71 -6.69
N VAL A 289 -5.25 6.64 -6.23
CA VAL A 289 -4.72 6.68 -4.85
C VAL A 289 -5.13 7.98 -4.19
N ILE A 290 -5.54 7.93 -2.93
CA ILE A 290 -5.74 9.12 -2.09
C ILE A 290 -4.84 9.04 -0.87
N TYR A 291 -4.14 10.13 -0.57
CA TYR A 291 -3.39 10.32 0.66
C TYR A 291 -4.19 11.19 1.63
N VAL A 292 -4.26 10.76 2.90
CA VAL A 292 -4.98 11.44 3.99
C VAL A 292 -4.01 11.60 5.16
N PRO A 293 -3.48 12.82 5.42
CA PRO A 293 -2.57 13.05 6.52
C PRO A 293 -3.28 13.00 7.88
N ARG A 294 -2.50 12.86 8.95
CA ARG A 294 -3.00 12.93 10.32
C ARG A 294 -3.76 14.24 10.56
N LEU A 295 -4.69 14.23 11.49
CA LEU A 295 -5.59 15.33 11.83
C LEU A 295 -6.53 15.76 10.68
N THR A 296 -6.58 15.01 9.57
CA THR A 296 -7.53 15.24 8.49
C THR A 296 -8.80 14.46 8.76
N GLU A 297 -9.93 15.16 8.72
CA GLU A 297 -11.26 14.55 8.82
C GLU A 297 -11.58 13.87 7.50
N PHE A 298 -12.01 12.62 7.55
CA PHE A 298 -12.46 11.90 6.37
C PHE A 298 -13.63 10.96 6.62
N ALA A 299 -14.38 10.67 5.55
CA ALA A 299 -15.34 9.59 5.48
C ALA A 299 -15.17 8.78 4.20
N ILE A 300 -15.54 7.49 4.27
CA ILE A 300 -15.47 6.54 3.15
C ILE A 300 -16.87 5.99 2.88
N HIS A 301 -17.31 6.05 1.63
CA HIS A 301 -18.57 5.45 1.17
C HIS A 301 -18.37 4.63 -0.10
N PHE A 302 -18.70 3.34 -0.06
CA PHE A 302 -18.66 2.50 -1.25
C PHE A 302 -19.82 2.86 -2.18
N ARG A 303 -19.53 3.11 -3.47
CA ARG A 303 -20.53 3.49 -4.49
C ARG A 303 -20.84 2.38 -5.48
N SER A 304 -19.95 1.41 -5.63
CA SER A 304 -20.20 0.19 -6.41
C SER A 304 -20.85 -0.91 -5.58
N ARG A 305 -21.55 -1.84 -6.25
CA ARG A 305 -22.13 -3.05 -5.61
C ARG A 305 -21.06 -3.89 -4.91
N PHE A 306 -19.85 -3.87 -5.44
CA PHE A 306 -18.64 -4.35 -4.78
C PHE A 306 -17.53 -3.35 -5.11
N ALA A 307 -16.77 -2.97 -4.09
CA ALA A 307 -15.56 -2.20 -4.25
C ALA A 307 -14.51 -2.66 -3.24
N LYS A 308 -13.25 -2.63 -3.68
CA LYS A 308 -12.09 -3.06 -2.90
C LYS A 308 -11.01 -1.99 -2.99
N MET A 309 -10.41 -1.70 -1.84
CA MET A 309 -9.23 -0.85 -1.76
C MET A 309 -8.21 -1.45 -0.79
N TYR A 310 -6.93 -1.12 -0.98
CA TYR A 310 -5.89 -1.33 0.03
C TYR A 310 -5.76 -0.07 0.86
N ALA A 311 -5.74 -0.23 2.18
CA ALA A 311 -5.42 0.83 3.14
C ALA A 311 -4.00 0.61 3.66
N PHE A 312 -3.18 1.65 3.58
CA PHE A 312 -1.84 1.73 4.14
C PHE A 312 -1.86 2.78 5.25
N ALA A 313 -1.37 2.46 6.44
CA ALA A 313 -1.39 3.41 7.54
C ALA A 313 -0.11 3.36 8.39
N SER A 314 0.35 4.51 8.87
CA SER A 314 1.28 4.54 10.01
C SER A 314 0.54 4.13 11.30
N GLY A 315 1.20 3.35 12.14
CA GLY A 315 0.60 2.68 13.29
C GLY A 315 -0.56 1.73 12.92
N ALA A 316 -1.47 1.53 13.86
CA ALA A 316 -2.61 0.63 13.68
C ALA A 316 -3.67 1.16 12.69
N GLY A 317 -3.88 2.47 12.62
CA GLY A 317 -4.79 3.11 11.67
C GLY A 317 -6.17 2.47 11.56
N LEU A 318 -6.75 2.55 10.36
CA LEU A 318 -8.10 2.02 10.09
C LEU A 318 -8.12 0.49 10.05
N VAL A 319 -7.01 -0.15 9.65
CA VAL A 319 -6.89 -1.61 9.56
C VAL A 319 -6.93 -2.23 10.96
N GLY A 320 -6.09 -1.74 11.87
CA GLY A 320 -6.06 -2.19 13.25
C GLY A 320 -7.36 -1.91 14.00
N LEU A 321 -7.93 -0.71 13.82
CA LEU A 321 -9.26 -0.38 14.37
C LEU A 321 -10.31 -1.39 13.87
N SER A 322 -10.25 -1.74 12.59
CA SER A 322 -11.18 -2.69 12.00
C SER A 322 -11.00 -4.10 12.56
N CYS A 323 -9.76 -4.56 12.74
CA CYS A 323 -9.48 -5.86 13.34
C CYS A 323 -9.96 -5.95 14.79
N LYS A 324 -9.97 -4.84 15.53
CA LYS A 324 -10.41 -4.80 16.92
C LYS A 324 -11.93 -4.71 17.07
N LEU A 325 -12.58 -3.94 16.21
CA LEU A 325 -14.01 -3.67 16.28
C LEU A 325 -14.85 -4.77 15.62
N GLY A 326 -14.33 -5.41 14.58
CA GLY A 326 -15.08 -6.37 13.77
C GLY A 326 -15.08 -7.79 14.33
N ASP A 327 -16.12 -8.53 13.96
CA ASP A 327 -16.23 -9.96 14.24
C ASP A 327 -15.41 -10.77 13.22
N GLU A 328 -14.84 -11.91 13.64
CA GLU A 328 -14.15 -12.83 12.73
C GLU A 328 -15.06 -13.23 11.56
N TYR A 329 -14.47 -13.31 10.35
CA TYR A 329 -15.22 -13.49 9.12
C TYR A 329 -14.54 -14.44 8.12
N ASP A 330 -15.23 -15.52 7.76
CA ASP A 330 -14.63 -16.59 6.95
C ASP A 330 -15.12 -16.64 5.50
N LEU A 331 -16.09 -15.79 5.12
CA LEU A 331 -16.60 -15.79 3.75
C LEU A 331 -15.71 -14.96 2.82
N PRO A 332 -15.62 -15.30 1.52
CA PRO A 332 -14.70 -14.66 0.58
C PRO A 332 -15.13 -13.24 0.17
N MET A 333 -16.40 -12.89 0.36
CA MET A 333 -17.01 -11.63 -0.11
C MET A 333 -17.77 -10.96 1.03
N PRO A 334 -18.01 -9.64 0.99
CA PRO A 334 -18.93 -8.98 1.91
C PRO A 334 -20.31 -9.66 1.98
N PRO A 335 -20.97 -9.66 3.16
CA PRO A 335 -22.22 -10.41 3.35
C PRO A 335 -23.37 -9.83 2.53
N ASN A 336 -24.40 -10.64 2.23
CA ASN A 336 -25.60 -10.16 1.53
C ASN A 336 -26.42 -9.12 2.32
N ARG A 337 -26.26 -9.09 3.65
CA ARG A 337 -26.92 -8.15 4.55
C ARG A 337 -25.87 -7.59 5.49
N SER A 338 -25.89 -6.27 5.67
CA SER A 338 -25.07 -5.61 6.69
C SER A 338 -25.63 -5.86 8.09
N GLN A 339 -24.77 -5.66 9.07
CA GLN A 339 -25.10 -5.72 10.49
C GLN A 339 -24.91 -4.33 11.10
N PRO A 340 -25.63 -3.94 12.15
CA PRO A 340 -25.39 -2.67 12.83
C PRO A 340 -23.95 -2.60 13.38
N VAL A 341 -23.33 -1.42 13.33
CA VAL A 341 -22.05 -1.15 13.98
C VAL A 341 -22.29 -0.84 15.46
N ASP A 342 -21.51 -1.46 16.36
CA ASP A 342 -21.51 -1.09 17.77
C ASP A 342 -20.80 0.25 17.98
N LEU A 343 -21.59 1.33 18.01
CA LEU A 343 -21.10 2.68 18.20
C LEU A 343 -20.49 2.91 19.59
N ARG A 344 -20.93 2.17 20.62
CA ARG A 344 -20.36 2.31 21.97
C ARG A 344 -18.98 1.69 22.02
N ALA A 345 -18.82 0.50 21.43
CA ALA A 345 -17.52 -0.13 21.27
C ALA A 345 -16.57 0.76 20.47
N LEU A 346 -17.03 1.31 19.34
CA LEU A 346 -16.24 2.24 18.53
C LEU A 346 -15.81 3.48 19.35
N GLN A 347 -16.72 4.12 20.07
CA GLN A 347 -16.40 5.29 20.91
C GLN A 347 -15.37 4.98 22.00
N ALA A 348 -15.42 3.79 22.59
CA ALA A 348 -14.47 3.34 23.60
C ALA A 348 -13.04 3.15 23.06
N LEU A 349 -12.89 2.89 21.75
CA LEU A 349 -11.60 2.67 21.10
C LEU A 349 -10.88 3.95 20.66
N GLN A 350 -11.51 5.13 20.78
CA GLN A 350 -10.93 6.41 20.34
C GLN A 350 -9.56 6.69 20.96
N TYR A 351 -9.39 6.42 22.25
CA TYR A 351 -8.11 6.62 22.94
C TYR A 351 -7.06 5.58 22.53
N GLU A 352 -7.43 4.30 22.47
CA GLU A 352 -6.52 3.19 22.13
C GLU A 352 -5.96 3.34 20.70
N PHE A 353 -6.79 3.73 19.73
CA PHE A 353 -6.39 3.87 18.33
C PHE A 353 -6.08 5.31 17.91
N GLY A 354 -6.16 6.27 18.84
CA GLY A 354 -5.84 7.66 18.60
C GLY A 354 -6.66 8.31 17.49
N PHE A 355 -7.98 8.14 17.50
CA PHE A 355 -8.89 8.79 16.57
C PHE A 355 -10.01 9.54 17.28
N GLN A 356 -10.67 10.44 16.55
CA GLN A 356 -11.81 11.22 17.02
C GLN A 356 -12.92 11.11 15.98
N LEU A 357 -14.14 10.88 16.44
CA LEU A 357 -15.34 11.02 15.62
C LEU A 357 -15.68 12.50 15.50
N CYS A 358 -15.97 12.97 14.27
CA CYS A 358 -16.17 14.38 13.94
C CYS A 358 -17.63 14.68 13.59
#